data_AF-A0A7V6XL44-F1
#
_entry.id   AF-A0A7V6XL44-F1
#
_cell.length_a   1.000
_cell.length_b   1.000
_cell.length_c   1.000
_cell.angle_alpha   90.00
_cell.angle_beta   90.00
_cell.angle_gamma   90.00
#
_symmetry.space_group_name_H-M   'P 1'
#
loop_
_entity.id
_entity.type
_entity.pdbx_description
1 polymer ?
#
loop_
_entity_poly.entity_id
_entity_poly.type
_entity_poly.pdbx_seq_one_letter_code
_entity_poly.pdbx_strand_id
1 'polypeptide(L)'
;MPKKENNSTSKVDYRLLYKKQISDYLESIDVDNLTVKEANTIMDNLFKMGDQVIPVCIEKLKDDNEELAPVLCYVLQYAEDPSVVEPLIDILLSKGMSDEIKARILGVIAEYGVDINQLPLNSILTDLDRMAANSMEKLLADISDDIFFMTYILEDFEDFSEDMQVAYLYDLGGTNDERAVGLLEVLARLSNPVIALESVKQIGRIKHPRALDSLIRLEKENTEENHLKATISREIRRLKMSGVIEQNFNYRIKCEHYKSIVSTMDGTGSRTVWFSWRHPYKKRRLCTVNILINVEEGIKDCWSISEIGVKDFNSTLMELKKSAEVIEDYEYGLTLLKDALMINEIKDCPVPFSFYFWDRFFEKGDLSPEGYIIPSPEISNASIIYEIEDSDINESYRVLDYREFGDWFVSHPRVYDYAEQYMGIEEKYGGRKSGIKRLKKLNNEFIREFIIPDKKKLKRMLELSWDFLTINDSKDKADMVFKVLKTFDQVSLFENPFIQRITIESIKIALNNLKKGLDLRVNPDRLY
;
A
#
# COMPACT_ATOMS: atom_id res chain seq x y z
N MET A 1 -34.30 21.07 27.66
CA MET A 1 -34.02 22.50 27.85
C MET A 1 -32.62 22.79 27.32
N PRO A 2 -32.47 23.50 26.19
CA PRO A 2 -31.16 23.86 25.68
C PRO A 2 -30.61 25.05 26.48
N LYS A 3 -29.33 24.98 26.85
CA LYS A 3 -28.60 26.08 27.50
C LYS A 3 -28.48 27.23 26.50
N LYS A 4 -29.08 28.37 26.85
CA LYS A 4 -28.90 29.65 26.16
C LYS A 4 -27.42 30.04 26.14
N GLU A 5 -26.98 30.43 24.95
CA GLU A 5 -25.71 31.09 24.65
C GLU A 5 -25.47 32.31 25.56
N ASN A 6 -24.25 32.44 26.07
CA ASN A 6 -23.70 33.71 26.53
C ASN A 6 -22.77 34.24 25.44
N ASN A 7 -23.34 34.71 24.33
CA ASN A 7 -22.62 35.60 23.42
C ASN A 7 -22.75 37.03 23.98
N SER A 8 -21.78 37.42 24.82
CA SER A 8 -21.58 38.82 25.18
C SER A 8 -21.21 39.59 23.92
N THR A 9 -22.14 40.36 23.38
CA THR A 9 -21.93 41.27 22.27
C THR A 9 -20.98 42.38 22.69
N SER A 10 -19.70 42.19 22.37
CA SER A 10 -18.74 43.27 22.21
C SER A 10 -19.34 44.33 21.26
N LYS A 11 -19.41 45.60 21.71
CA LYS A 11 -19.89 46.74 20.91
C LYS A 11 -18.92 47.16 19.78
N VAL A 12 -17.82 46.44 19.60
CA VAL A 12 -16.83 46.67 18.54
C VAL A 12 -16.70 45.40 17.73
N ASP A 13 -17.00 45.51 16.42
CA ASP A 13 -16.78 44.43 15.45
C ASP A 13 -15.29 44.36 15.13
N TYR A 14 -14.62 43.36 15.70
CA TYR A 14 -13.18 43.13 15.51
C TYR A 14 -12.88 42.31 14.25
N ARG A 15 -13.87 41.94 13.44
CA ARG A 15 -13.66 41.13 12.22
C ARG A 15 -12.64 41.76 11.26
N LEU A 16 -12.66 43.07 11.09
CA LEU A 16 -11.69 43.78 10.24
C LEU A 16 -10.26 43.70 10.79
N LEU A 17 -10.09 43.72 12.12
CA LEU A 17 -8.79 43.56 12.75
C LEU A 17 -8.27 42.13 12.55
N TYR A 18 -9.12 41.12 12.75
CA TYR A 18 -8.78 39.72 12.54
C TYR A 18 -8.46 39.41 11.07
N LYS A 19 -9.27 39.91 10.13
CA LYS A 19 -8.99 39.80 8.70
C LYS A 19 -7.62 40.37 8.32
N LYS A 20 -7.30 41.55 8.87
CA LYS A 20 -5.99 42.18 8.64
C LYS A 20 -4.85 41.36 9.25
N GLN A 21 -5.00 40.85 10.47
CA GLN A 21 -3.97 40.00 11.10
C GLN A 21 -3.70 38.72 10.30
N ILE A 22 -4.75 38.09 9.77
CA ILE A 22 -4.63 36.90 8.93
C ILE A 22 -3.95 37.26 7.60
N SER A 23 -4.34 38.38 6.98
CA SER A 23 -3.71 38.88 5.74
C SER A 23 -2.22 39.19 5.94
N ASP A 24 -1.87 39.94 6.98
CA ASP A 24 -0.49 40.31 7.31
C ASP A 24 0.35 39.05 7.59
N TYR A 25 -0.25 38.02 8.22
CA TYR A 25 0.42 36.74 8.45
C TYR A 25 0.66 35.97 7.15
N LEU A 26 -0.36 35.85 6.29
CA LEU A 26 -0.23 35.18 4.99
C LEU A 26 0.82 35.85 4.11
N GLU A 27 0.88 37.18 4.09
CA GLU A 27 1.88 37.96 3.33
C GLU A 27 3.30 37.86 3.91
N SER A 28 3.44 37.41 5.17
CA SER A 28 4.75 37.20 5.81
C SER A 28 5.37 35.83 5.55
N ILE A 29 4.65 34.92 4.88
CA ILE A 29 5.09 33.55 4.59
C ILE A 29 6.05 33.57 3.41
N ASP A 30 7.25 33.02 3.61
CA ASP A 30 8.23 32.78 2.55
C ASP A 30 7.91 31.44 1.86
N VAL A 31 7.39 31.51 0.63
CA VAL A 31 6.86 30.34 -0.09
C VAL A 31 7.96 29.54 -0.79
N ASP A 32 9.11 30.14 -1.08
CA ASP A 32 10.14 29.57 -1.95
C ASP A 32 10.90 28.37 -1.34
N ASN A 33 10.79 28.14 -0.02
CA ASN A 33 11.50 27.05 0.68
C ASN A 33 10.64 26.32 1.72
N LEU A 34 9.33 26.26 1.50
CA LEU A 34 8.37 25.82 2.52
C LEU A 34 8.45 24.29 2.72
N THR A 35 8.97 23.84 3.87
CA THR A 35 8.99 22.41 4.22
C THR A 35 7.63 21.93 4.75
N VAL A 36 7.35 20.63 4.68
CA VAL A 36 6.10 20.02 5.23
C VAL A 36 5.88 20.39 6.70
N LYS A 37 6.95 20.48 7.50
CA LYS A 37 6.87 20.87 8.91
C LYS A 37 6.48 22.34 9.08
N GLU A 38 6.98 23.21 8.21
CA GLU A 38 6.63 24.63 8.20
C GLU A 38 5.18 24.83 7.72
N ALA A 39 4.74 24.06 6.73
CA ALA A 39 3.35 24.03 6.28
C ALA A 39 2.38 23.68 7.42
N ASN A 40 2.67 22.61 8.18
CA ASN A 40 1.88 22.23 9.35
C ASN A 40 1.87 23.31 10.43
N THR A 41 3.00 24.01 10.63
CA THR A 41 3.10 25.11 11.60
C THR A 41 2.27 26.33 11.16
N ILE A 42 2.27 26.63 9.86
CA ILE A 42 1.44 27.68 9.26
C ILE A 42 -0.04 27.36 9.47
N MET A 43 -0.46 26.13 9.21
CA MET A 43 -1.85 25.69 9.45
C MET A 43 -2.25 25.84 10.92
N ASP A 44 -1.45 25.31 11.84
CA ASP A 44 -1.71 25.41 13.29
C ASP A 44 -1.86 26.86 13.75
N ASN A 45 -1.09 27.78 13.16
CA ASN A 45 -1.16 29.20 13.50
C ASN A 45 -2.38 29.88 12.87
N LEU A 46 -2.69 29.57 11.61
CA LEU A 46 -3.87 30.09 10.92
C LEU A 46 -5.14 29.65 11.62
N PHE A 47 -5.33 28.36 11.89
CA PHE A 47 -6.55 27.88 12.56
C PHE A 47 -6.72 28.43 14.00
N LYS A 48 -5.63 28.81 14.68
CA LYS A 48 -5.70 29.55 15.96
C LYS A 48 -6.21 30.98 15.81
N MET A 49 -6.11 31.59 14.62
CA MET A 49 -6.63 32.93 14.34
C MET A 49 -8.16 32.97 14.15
N GLY A 50 -8.81 31.80 14.08
CA GLY A 50 -10.26 31.66 14.21
C GLY A 50 -11.03 31.53 12.90
N ASP A 51 -12.34 31.79 12.96
CA ASP A 51 -13.31 31.52 11.89
C ASP A 51 -13.16 32.37 10.62
N GLN A 52 -12.38 33.45 10.67
CA GLN A 52 -12.16 34.34 9.53
C GLN A 52 -11.10 33.83 8.54
N VAL A 53 -10.39 32.75 8.84
CA VAL A 53 -9.31 32.22 7.99
C VAL A 53 -9.82 31.84 6.62
N ILE A 54 -10.87 31.00 6.55
CA ILE A 54 -11.43 30.52 5.28
C ILE A 54 -11.93 31.70 4.40
N PRO A 55 -12.76 32.63 4.91
CA PRO A 55 -13.16 33.81 4.14
C PRO A 55 -11.98 34.66 3.63
N VAL A 56 -10.93 34.85 4.44
CA VAL A 56 -9.75 35.63 4.04
C VAL A 56 -8.94 34.89 2.98
N CYS A 57 -8.77 33.58 3.09
CA CYS A 57 -8.09 32.78 2.08
C CYS A 57 -8.83 32.83 0.73
N ILE A 58 -10.15 32.70 0.74
CA ILE A 58 -10.98 32.82 -0.48
C ILE A 58 -10.88 34.24 -1.08
N GLU A 59 -10.89 35.28 -0.23
CA GLU A 59 -10.74 36.66 -0.67
C GLU A 59 -9.37 36.90 -1.31
N LYS A 60 -8.28 36.43 -0.68
CA LYS A 60 -6.92 36.54 -1.20
C LYS A 60 -6.66 35.71 -2.46
N LEU A 61 -7.35 34.59 -2.63
CA LEU A 61 -7.23 33.79 -3.84
C LEU A 61 -7.77 34.52 -5.08
N LYS A 62 -8.73 35.45 -4.89
CA LYS A 62 -9.27 36.31 -5.96
C LYS A 62 -8.30 37.39 -6.42
N ASP A 63 -7.24 37.66 -5.65
CA ASP A 63 -6.20 38.64 -6.01
C ASP A 63 -5.23 38.09 -7.08
N ASP A 64 -5.39 36.83 -7.51
CA ASP A 64 -4.61 36.17 -8.57
C ASP A 64 -3.09 36.13 -8.29
N ASN A 65 -2.72 36.03 -7.02
CA ASN A 65 -1.32 35.91 -6.60
C ASN A 65 -0.84 34.46 -6.70
N GLU A 66 -0.13 34.13 -7.78
CA GLU A 66 0.39 32.79 -8.06
C GLU A 66 1.39 32.28 -7.01
N GLU A 67 2.16 33.16 -6.37
CA GLU A 67 3.13 32.79 -5.32
C GLU A 67 2.42 32.36 -4.03
N LEU A 68 1.33 33.04 -3.67
CA LEU A 68 0.63 32.80 -2.42
C LEU A 68 -0.48 31.74 -2.55
N ALA A 69 -0.95 31.47 -3.76
CA ALA A 69 -1.99 30.48 -4.06
C ALA A 69 -1.72 29.04 -3.54
N PRO A 70 -0.50 28.47 -3.59
CA PRO A 70 -0.21 27.16 -3.03
C PRO A 70 -0.56 27.06 -1.54
N VAL A 71 -0.16 28.08 -0.76
CA VAL A 71 -0.41 28.12 0.69
C VAL A 71 -1.90 28.27 0.96
N LEU A 72 -2.59 29.13 0.21
CA LEU A 72 -4.04 29.29 0.34
C LEU A 72 -4.81 28.01 0.04
N CYS A 73 -4.50 27.35 -1.09
CA CYS A 73 -5.16 26.11 -1.48
C CYS A 73 -4.88 24.99 -0.47
N TYR A 74 -3.66 24.91 0.06
CA TYR A 74 -3.32 23.96 1.12
C TYR A 74 -4.14 24.20 2.39
N VAL A 75 -4.28 25.44 2.85
CA VAL A 75 -5.12 25.77 4.02
C VAL A 75 -6.60 25.41 3.77
N LEU A 76 -7.09 25.66 2.56
CA LEU A 76 -8.48 25.36 2.18
C LEU A 76 -8.75 23.85 2.06
N GLN A 77 -7.78 23.06 1.60
CA GLN A 77 -7.86 21.60 1.54
C GLN A 77 -7.98 20.98 2.94
N TYR A 78 -7.18 21.47 3.90
CA TYR A 78 -7.14 20.94 5.28
C TYR A 78 -8.19 21.57 6.22
N ALA A 79 -9.00 22.50 5.73
CA ALA A 79 -10.04 23.13 6.53
C ALA A 79 -11.20 22.17 6.88
N GLU A 80 -11.35 21.07 6.12
CA GLU A 80 -12.47 20.11 6.23
C GLU A 80 -13.85 20.80 6.27
N ASP A 81 -13.98 21.97 5.63
CA ASP A 81 -15.19 22.79 5.63
C ASP A 81 -15.84 22.77 4.23
N PRO A 82 -16.97 22.06 4.05
CA PRO A 82 -17.66 21.97 2.76
C PRO A 82 -18.11 23.33 2.20
N SER A 83 -18.21 24.37 3.03
CA SER A 83 -18.57 25.72 2.57
C SER A 83 -17.51 26.36 1.67
N VAL A 84 -16.31 25.77 1.58
CA VAL A 84 -15.22 26.18 0.68
C VAL A 84 -15.55 25.94 -0.79
N VAL A 85 -16.35 24.90 -1.11
CA VAL A 85 -16.53 24.41 -2.49
C VAL A 85 -17.22 25.42 -3.41
N GLU A 86 -18.35 25.98 -2.99
CA GLU A 86 -19.14 26.92 -3.82
C GLU A 86 -18.36 28.21 -4.15
N PRO A 87 -17.69 28.89 -3.19
CA PRO A 87 -16.80 30.01 -3.49
C PRO A 87 -15.63 29.66 -4.42
N LEU A 88 -15.07 28.46 -4.32
CA LEU A 88 -13.99 28.02 -5.20
C LEU A 88 -14.49 27.77 -6.63
N ILE A 89 -15.70 27.25 -6.81
CA ILE A 89 -16.34 27.12 -8.13
C ILE A 89 -16.56 28.50 -8.76
N ASP A 90 -17.03 29.49 -7.98
CA ASP A 90 -17.20 30.87 -8.46
C ASP A 90 -15.86 31.46 -8.94
N ILE A 91 -14.78 31.15 -8.23
CA ILE A 91 -13.43 31.56 -8.57
C ILE A 91 -12.95 30.87 -9.85
N LEU A 92 -13.19 29.56 -10.02
CA LEU A 92 -12.86 28.84 -11.26
C LEU A 92 -13.54 29.45 -12.49
N LEU A 93 -14.79 29.89 -12.35
CA LEU A 93 -15.58 30.50 -13.42
C LEU A 93 -15.23 31.98 -13.68
N SER A 94 -14.40 32.59 -12.83
CA SER A 94 -14.01 33.98 -12.96
C SER A 94 -13.12 34.21 -14.18
N LYS A 95 -13.44 35.24 -14.96
CA LYS A 95 -12.65 35.65 -16.13
C LYS A 95 -11.45 36.46 -15.66
N GLY A 96 -10.25 36.01 -16.00
CA GLY A 96 -9.00 36.72 -15.70
C GLY A 96 -8.10 36.02 -14.69
N MET A 97 -8.60 34.98 -14.00
CA MET A 97 -7.76 34.16 -13.14
C MET A 97 -6.83 33.25 -13.94
N SER A 98 -5.60 33.14 -13.47
CA SER A 98 -4.57 32.30 -14.08
C SER A 98 -4.95 30.82 -14.03
N ASP A 99 -4.58 30.12 -15.10
CA ASP A 99 -4.83 28.69 -15.25
C ASP A 99 -4.10 27.87 -14.16
N GLU A 100 -2.97 28.36 -13.65
CA GLU A 100 -2.22 27.71 -12.57
C GLU A 100 -2.94 27.77 -11.22
N ILE A 101 -3.63 28.88 -10.93
CA ILE A 101 -4.45 29.00 -9.72
C ILE A 101 -5.70 28.12 -9.86
N LYS A 102 -6.33 28.12 -11.04
CA LYS A 102 -7.47 27.23 -11.32
C LYS A 102 -7.12 25.75 -11.17
N ALA A 103 -5.93 25.32 -11.62
CA ALA A 103 -5.44 23.94 -11.42
C ALA A 103 -5.43 23.56 -9.93
N ARG A 104 -4.88 24.44 -9.09
CA ARG A 104 -4.79 24.20 -7.65
C ARG A 104 -6.18 24.16 -7.01
N ILE A 105 -7.08 25.03 -7.44
CA ILE A 105 -8.47 25.04 -6.97
C ILE A 105 -9.18 23.73 -7.34
N LEU A 106 -8.98 23.23 -8.56
CA LEU A 106 -9.52 21.93 -8.97
C LEU A 106 -9.04 20.82 -8.04
N GLY A 107 -7.75 20.80 -7.68
CA GLY A 107 -7.20 19.85 -6.70
C GLY A 107 -7.89 19.91 -5.34
N VAL A 108 -8.10 21.12 -4.80
CA VAL A 108 -8.85 21.30 -3.54
C VAL A 108 -10.29 20.78 -3.68
N ILE A 109 -10.98 21.10 -4.77
CA ILE A 109 -12.36 20.69 -5.01
C ILE A 109 -12.50 19.16 -5.15
N ALA A 110 -11.53 18.48 -5.77
CA ALA A 110 -11.49 17.01 -5.84
C ALA A 110 -11.42 16.36 -4.46
N GLU A 111 -10.62 16.92 -3.54
CA GLU A 111 -10.49 16.41 -2.17
C GLU A 111 -11.78 16.53 -1.37
N TYR A 112 -12.63 17.49 -1.70
CA TYR A 112 -13.99 17.59 -1.17
C TYR A 112 -15.00 16.63 -1.86
N GLY A 113 -14.52 15.71 -2.70
CA GLY A 113 -15.31 14.66 -3.34
C GLY A 113 -16.10 15.11 -4.58
N VAL A 114 -15.74 16.26 -5.17
CA VAL A 114 -16.37 16.73 -6.41
C VAL A 114 -15.66 16.09 -7.61
N ASP A 115 -16.43 15.41 -8.46
CA ASP A 115 -15.94 14.79 -9.68
C ASP A 115 -15.53 15.85 -10.72
N ILE A 116 -14.22 16.11 -10.82
CA ILE A 116 -13.63 17.06 -11.76
C ILE A 116 -13.99 16.71 -13.22
N ASN A 117 -14.20 15.43 -13.55
CA ASN A 117 -14.48 15.01 -14.94
C ASN A 117 -15.84 15.53 -15.44
N GLN A 118 -16.73 15.92 -14.53
CA GLN A 118 -18.02 16.52 -14.88
C GLN A 118 -17.93 18.03 -15.09
N LEU A 119 -16.81 18.64 -14.72
CA LEU A 119 -16.58 20.06 -14.95
C LEU A 119 -16.21 20.29 -16.42
N PRO A 120 -16.72 21.37 -17.04
CA PRO A 120 -16.35 21.71 -18.40
C PRO A 120 -14.95 22.34 -18.42
N LEU A 121 -13.89 21.54 -18.21
CA LEU A 121 -12.51 22.03 -18.07
C LEU A 121 -12.08 22.90 -19.26
N ASN A 122 -12.52 22.58 -20.48
CA ASN A 122 -12.26 23.35 -21.69
C ASN A 122 -12.87 24.76 -21.69
N SER A 123 -13.85 25.05 -20.82
CA SER A 123 -14.38 26.41 -20.63
C SER A 123 -13.83 27.10 -19.38
N ILE A 124 -13.27 26.33 -18.45
CA ILE A 124 -12.68 26.83 -17.20
C ILE A 124 -11.23 27.26 -17.44
N LEU A 125 -10.44 26.41 -18.10
CA LEU A 125 -9.02 26.60 -18.37
C LEU A 125 -8.83 27.17 -19.78
N THR A 126 -8.01 28.20 -19.89
CA THR A 126 -7.77 28.88 -21.17
C THR A 126 -6.82 28.11 -22.08
N ASP A 127 -5.86 27.39 -21.51
CA ASP A 127 -4.85 26.61 -22.21
C ASP A 127 -4.54 25.30 -21.47
N LEU A 128 -5.51 24.37 -21.53
CA LEU A 128 -5.40 23.04 -20.90
C LEU A 128 -4.15 22.29 -21.38
N ASP A 129 -3.84 22.39 -22.68
CA ASP A 129 -2.69 21.71 -23.30
C ASP A 129 -1.37 22.23 -22.70
N ARG A 130 -1.23 23.55 -22.54
CA ARG A 130 -0.04 24.15 -21.90
C ARG A 130 0.08 23.74 -20.43
N MET A 131 -1.02 23.66 -19.70
CA MET A 131 -0.99 23.20 -18.31
C MET A 131 -0.55 21.74 -18.18
N ALA A 132 -1.09 20.88 -19.04
CA ALA A 132 -0.70 19.48 -19.09
C ALA A 132 0.79 19.35 -19.44
N ALA A 133 1.26 20.12 -20.43
CA ALA A 133 2.68 20.15 -20.82
C ALA A 133 3.59 20.63 -19.67
N ASN A 134 3.23 21.72 -18.98
CA ASN A 134 3.99 22.23 -17.83
C ASN A 134 4.00 21.24 -16.66
N SER A 135 2.88 20.57 -16.40
CA SER A 135 2.78 19.55 -15.34
C SER A 135 3.66 18.34 -15.67
N MET A 136 3.67 17.91 -16.93
CA MET A 136 4.54 16.83 -17.40
C MET A 136 6.02 17.22 -17.33
N GLU A 137 6.37 18.45 -17.73
CA GLU A 137 7.75 18.96 -17.64
C GLU A 137 8.25 18.96 -16.19
N LYS A 138 7.43 19.44 -15.26
CA LYS A 138 7.73 19.42 -13.83
C LYS A 138 7.89 18.01 -13.30
N LEU A 139 6.97 17.10 -13.65
CA LEU A 139 7.04 15.70 -13.25
C LEU A 139 8.35 15.04 -13.73
N LEU A 140 8.75 15.28 -14.98
CA LEU A 140 9.99 14.75 -15.54
C LEU A 140 11.24 15.39 -14.91
N ALA A 141 11.17 16.66 -14.50
CA ALA A 141 12.20 17.33 -13.73
C ALA A 141 12.34 16.69 -12.34
N ASP A 142 11.23 16.47 -11.63
CA ASP A 142 11.20 15.85 -10.30
C ASP A 142 11.76 14.41 -10.33
N ILE A 143 11.41 13.60 -11.34
CA ILE A 143 12.02 12.27 -11.55
C ILE A 143 13.54 12.35 -11.77
N SER A 144 14.01 13.39 -12.44
CA SER A 144 15.43 13.55 -12.75
C SER A 144 16.24 14.00 -11.55
N ASP A 145 15.63 14.83 -10.70
CA ASP A 145 16.22 15.29 -9.44
C ASP A 145 16.21 14.19 -8.38
N ASP A 146 15.10 13.43 -8.29
CA ASP A 146 14.97 12.25 -7.45
C ASP A 146 14.25 11.10 -8.16
N ILE A 147 15.03 10.09 -8.52
CA ILE A 147 14.52 8.89 -9.20
C ILE A 147 13.46 8.14 -8.36
N PHE A 148 13.49 8.26 -7.03
CA PHE A 148 12.51 7.63 -6.17
C PHE A 148 11.14 8.31 -6.24
N PHE A 149 11.03 9.51 -6.81
CA PHE A 149 9.74 10.16 -7.06
C PHE A 149 8.82 9.31 -7.96
N MET A 150 9.40 8.43 -8.80
CA MET A 150 8.63 7.49 -9.60
C MET A 150 7.71 6.58 -8.79
N THR A 151 8.01 6.27 -7.53
CA THR A 151 7.13 5.38 -6.74
C THR A 151 5.77 6.01 -6.49
N TYR A 152 5.73 7.32 -6.18
CA TYR A 152 4.47 8.04 -5.99
C TYR A 152 3.66 8.13 -7.29
N ILE A 153 4.34 8.37 -8.41
CA ILE A 153 3.68 8.41 -9.74
C ILE A 153 3.08 7.04 -10.08
N LEU A 154 3.77 5.95 -9.75
CA LEU A 154 3.30 4.60 -10.02
C LEU A 154 2.10 4.23 -9.15
N GLU A 155 2.09 4.65 -7.88
CA GLU A 155 0.95 4.51 -6.97
C GLU A 155 -0.28 5.26 -7.52
N ASP A 156 -0.14 6.54 -7.89
CA ASP A 156 -1.24 7.32 -8.48
C ASP A 156 -1.71 6.75 -9.83
N PHE A 157 -0.78 6.28 -10.67
CA PHE A 157 -1.08 5.72 -11.98
C PHE A 157 -1.83 4.38 -11.89
N GLU A 158 -1.63 3.61 -10.82
CA GLU A 158 -2.34 2.34 -10.58
C GLU A 158 -3.85 2.56 -10.38
N ASP A 159 -4.24 3.69 -9.79
CA ASP A 159 -5.65 4.07 -9.57
C ASP A 159 -6.36 4.61 -10.82
N PHE A 160 -5.62 4.92 -11.89
CA PHE A 160 -6.20 5.41 -13.13
C PHE A 160 -6.96 4.32 -13.90
N SER A 161 -8.04 4.70 -14.59
CA SER A 161 -8.68 3.80 -15.55
C SER A 161 -7.74 3.45 -16.70
N GLU A 162 -7.91 2.29 -17.35
CA GLU A 162 -7.04 1.87 -18.45
C GLU A 162 -6.95 2.92 -19.58
N ASP A 163 -8.06 3.61 -19.89
CA ASP A 163 -8.08 4.70 -20.87
C ASP A 163 -7.21 5.90 -20.43
N MET A 164 -7.27 6.26 -19.16
CA MET A 164 -6.43 7.32 -18.57
C MET A 164 -4.97 6.91 -18.53
N GLN A 165 -4.67 5.66 -18.18
CA GLN A 165 -3.32 5.10 -18.19
C GLN A 165 -2.72 5.17 -19.60
N VAL A 166 -3.48 4.75 -20.62
CA VAL A 166 -3.06 4.83 -22.01
C VAL A 166 -2.84 6.28 -22.46
N ALA A 167 -3.75 7.21 -22.12
CA ALA A 167 -3.58 8.63 -22.43
C ALA A 167 -2.30 9.21 -21.81
N TYR A 168 -2.05 8.90 -20.53
CA TYR A 168 -0.84 9.33 -19.82
C TYR A 168 0.45 8.80 -20.47
N LEU A 169 0.46 7.55 -20.95
CA LEU A 169 1.57 7.01 -21.74
C LEU A 169 1.77 7.77 -23.06
N TYR A 170 0.69 8.14 -23.75
CA TYR A 170 0.76 8.95 -24.97
C TYR A 170 1.37 10.33 -24.70
N ASP A 171 1.01 10.97 -23.59
CA ASP A 171 1.55 12.26 -23.20
C ASP A 171 3.04 12.16 -22.87
N LEU A 172 3.45 11.15 -22.07
CA LEU A 172 4.86 10.86 -21.78
C LEU A 172 5.68 10.66 -23.06
N GLY A 173 5.23 9.81 -23.98
CA GLY A 173 5.91 9.58 -25.26
C GLY A 173 5.87 10.77 -26.21
N GLY A 174 4.81 11.59 -26.12
CA GLY A 174 4.59 12.80 -26.92
C GLY A 174 5.56 13.93 -26.59
N THR A 175 6.07 13.99 -25.34
CA THR A 175 7.11 14.96 -24.95
C THR A 175 8.40 14.80 -25.76
N ASN A 176 8.68 13.59 -26.26
CA ASN A 176 9.96 13.21 -26.87
C ASN A 176 11.18 13.51 -25.97
N ASP A 177 10.96 13.53 -24.64
CA ASP A 177 11.97 13.79 -23.61
C ASP A 177 12.58 12.48 -23.11
N GLU A 178 13.92 12.39 -23.04
CA GLU A 178 14.60 11.19 -22.59
C GLU A 178 14.41 10.87 -21.11
N ARG A 179 13.98 11.84 -20.29
CA ARG A 179 13.70 11.64 -18.86
C ARG A 179 12.54 10.67 -18.65
N ALA A 180 11.56 10.66 -19.58
CA ALA A 180 10.39 9.78 -19.53
C ALA A 180 10.73 8.29 -19.71
N VAL A 181 11.89 7.96 -20.32
CA VAL A 181 12.27 6.59 -20.66
C VAL A 181 12.34 5.69 -19.43
N GLY A 182 12.79 6.21 -18.28
CA GLY A 182 12.92 5.42 -17.05
C GLY A 182 11.56 4.92 -16.54
N LEU A 183 10.57 5.82 -16.47
CA LEU A 183 9.21 5.51 -16.05
C LEU A 183 8.52 4.58 -17.07
N LEU A 184 8.62 4.87 -18.36
CA LEU A 184 8.09 4.02 -19.42
C LEU A 184 8.69 2.61 -19.41
N GLU A 185 9.97 2.46 -19.06
CA GLU A 185 10.62 1.15 -18.91
C GLU A 185 10.06 0.35 -17.72
N VAL A 186 9.69 1.02 -16.62
CA VAL A 186 8.97 0.36 -15.51
C VAL A 186 7.59 -0.10 -15.99
N LEU A 187 6.83 0.80 -16.63
CA LEU A 187 5.48 0.51 -17.13
C LEU A 187 5.46 -0.58 -18.22
N ALA A 188 6.54 -0.70 -19.01
CA ALA A 188 6.72 -1.76 -20.01
C ALA A 188 6.87 -3.17 -19.42
N ARG A 189 7.09 -3.31 -18.11
CA ARG A 189 7.23 -4.60 -17.41
C ARG A 189 5.99 -5.05 -16.66
N LEU A 190 4.97 -4.20 -16.59
CA LEU A 190 3.72 -4.52 -15.90
C LEU A 190 3.07 -5.77 -16.51
N SER A 191 2.35 -6.52 -15.69
CA SER A 191 1.59 -7.70 -16.15
C SER A 191 0.44 -7.33 -17.10
N ASN A 192 -0.08 -6.10 -17.04
CA ASN A 192 -1.11 -5.63 -17.98
C ASN A 192 -0.52 -5.51 -19.41
N PRO A 193 -0.96 -6.35 -20.37
CA PRO A 193 -0.40 -6.39 -21.70
C PRO A 193 -0.67 -5.12 -22.51
N VAL A 194 -1.78 -4.41 -22.25
CA VAL A 194 -2.14 -3.16 -22.94
C VAL A 194 -1.14 -2.08 -22.57
N ILE A 195 -0.93 -1.87 -21.26
CA ILE A 195 -0.01 -0.86 -20.72
C ILE A 195 1.43 -1.18 -21.09
N ALA A 196 1.85 -2.45 -21.00
CA ALA A 196 3.19 -2.87 -21.37
C ALA A 196 3.48 -2.62 -22.87
N LEU A 197 2.56 -3.03 -23.75
CA LEU A 197 2.70 -2.82 -25.20
C LEU A 197 2.73 -1.35 -25.57
N GLU A 198 1.86 -0.55 -24.97
CA GLU A 198 1.79 0.88 -25.27
C GLU A 198 3.05 1.60 -24.78
N SER A 199 3.52 1.28 -23.56
CA SER A 199 4.79 1.78 -23.03
C SER A 199 5.96 1.53 -23.98
N VAL A 200 6.10 0.31 -24.53
CA VAL A 200 7.14 -0.03 -25.52
C VAL A 200 7.02 0.85 -26.78
N LYS A 201 5.81 1.08 -27.30
CA LYS A 201 5.61 1.94 -28.48
C LYS A 201 6.02 3.39 -28.19
N GLN A 202 5.70 3.88 -26.99
CA GLN A 202 6.04 5.24 -26.56
C GLN A 202 7.56 5.40 -26.33
N ILE A 203 8.24 4.41 -25.75
CA ILE A 203 9.72 4.38 -25.70
C ILE A 203 10.29 4.46 -27.12
N GLY A 204 9.77 3.68 -28.06
CA GLY A 204 10.20 3.71 -29.46
C GLY A 204 10.00 5.06 -30.16
N ARG A 205 9.10 5.93 -29.66
CA ARG A 205 8.84 7.27 -30.22
C ARG A 205 9.91 8.28 -29.82
N ILE A 206 10.49 8.10 -28.62
CA ILE A 206 11.56 8.94 -28.11
C ILE A 206 12.84 8.65 -28.91
N LYS A 207 13.24 9.57 -29.78
CA LYS A 207 14.39 9.40 -30.68
C LYS A 207 15.72 9.69 -29.97
N HIS A 208 16.00 8.93 -28.90
CA HIS A 208 17.17 9.13 -28.06
C HIS A 208 17.91 7.80 -27.80
N PRO A 209 19.26 7.77 -27.68
CA PRO A 209 20.01 6.56 -27.36
C PRO A 209 19.53 5.86 -26.08
N ARG A 210 19.06 6.63 -25.10
CA ARG A 210 18.48 6.12 -23.84
C ARG A 210 17.30 5.18 -24.07
N ALA A 211 16.41 5.53 -25.00
CA ALA A 211 15.25 4.73 -25.37
C ALA A 211 15.65 3.43 -26.08
N LEU A 212 16.63 3.50 -26.98
CA LEU A 212 17.16 2.33 -27.67
C LEU A 212 17.78 1.32 -26.68
N ASP A 213 18.59 1.81 -25.74
CA ASP A 213 19.23 0.99 -24.71
C ASP A 213 18.21 0.35 -23.75
N SER A 214 17.16 1.10 -23.39
CA SER A 214 16.01 0.59 -22.64
C SER A 214 15.28 -0.54 -23.35
N LEU A 215 14.94 -0.38 -24.63
CA LEU A 215 14.32 -1.44 -25.42
C LEU A 215 15.22 -2.67 -25.56
N ILE A 216 16.54 -2.50 -25.69
CA ILE A 216 17.49 -3.62 -25.76
C ILE A 216 17.53 -4.39 -24.43
N ARG A 217 17.40 -3.73 -23.28
CA ARG A 217 17.26 -4.43 -21.99
C ARG A 217 15.95 -5.19 -21.91
N LEU A 218 14.83 -4.54 -22.27
CA LEU A 218 13.52 -5.19 -22.30
C LEU A 218 13.54 -6.41 -23.24
N GLU A 219 14.23 -6.35 -24.38
CA GLU A 219 14.39 -7.50 -25.29
C GLU A 219 15.17 -8.66 -24.66
N LYS A 220 16.15 -8.38 -23.80
CA LYS A 220 16.93 -9.42 -23.09
C LYS A 220 16.16 -10.05 -21.94
N GLU A 221 15.33 -9.26 -21.26
CA GLU A 221 14.46 -9.72 -20.17
C GLU A 221 13.29 -10.55 -20.69
N ASN A 222 12.77 -10.24 -21.89
CA ASN A 222 11.68 -10.95 -22.53
C ASN A 222 12.20 -12.10 -23.42
N THR A 223 12.42 -13.27 -22.82
CA THR A 223 12.89 -14.45 -23.57
C THR A 223 11.81 -15.09 -24.42
N GLU A 224 10.56 -15.06 -23.98
CA GLU A 224 9.44 -15.73 -24.64
C GLU A 224 9.00 -15.01 -25.92
N GLU A 225 8.77 -15.77 -26.99
CA GLU A 225 8.31 -15.20 -28.26
C GLU A 225 6.82 -14.86 -28.17
N ASN A 226 6.52 -13.59 -27.92
CA ASN A 226 5.15 -13.07 -27.78
C ASN A 226 4.99 -11.74 -28.54
N HIS A 227 3.76 -11.20 -28.54
CA HIS A 227 3.46 -9.93 -29.21
C HIS A 227 4.27 -8.75 -28.65
N LEU A 228 4.59 -8.77 -27.36
CA LEU A 228 5.40 -7.74 -26.70
C LEU A 228 6.83 -7.75 -27.25
N LYS A 229 7.49 -8.91 -27.28
CA LYS A 229 8.84 -9.07 -27.82
C LYS A 229 8.93 -8.70 -29.30
N ALA A 230 7.97 -9.12 -30.11
CA ALA A 230 7.90 -8.72 -31.52
C ALA A 230 7.77 -7.19 -31.68
N THR A 231 7.01 -6.54 -30.80
CA THR A 231 6.87 -5.08 -30.76
C THR A 231 8.19 -4.42 -30.32
N ILE A 232 8.84 -4.92 -29.26
CA ILE A 232 10.16 -4.43 -28.80
C ILE A 232 11.17 -4.48 -29.96
N SER A 233 11.33 -5.63 -30.61
CA SER A 233 12.27 -5.77 -31.73
C SER A 233 11.93 -4.85 -32.91
N ARG A 234 10.63 -4.59 -33.17
CA ARG A 234 10.20 -3.64 -34.20
C ARG A 234 10.61 -2.20 -33.84
N GLU A 235 10.38 -1.78 -32.61
CA GLU A 235 10.71 -0.43 -32.15
C GLU A 235 12.24 -0.22 -32.08
N ILE A 236 13.03 -1.22 -31.69
CA ILE A 236 14.51 -1.22 -31.78
C ILE A 236 14.95 -0.95 -33.23
N ARG A 237 14.40 -1.71 -34.19
CA ARG A 237 14.71 -1.52 -35.62
C ARG A 237 14.32 -0.13 -36.09
N ARG A 238 13.16 0.37 -35.67
CA ARG A 238 12.68 1.72 -36.02
C ARG A 238 13.63 2.81 -35.55
N LEU A 239 14.10 2.74 -34.31
CA LEU A 239 15.06 3.70 -33.76
C LEU A 239 16.40 3.63 -34.49
N LYS A 240 16.93 2.42 -34.73
CA LYS A 240 18.18 2.22 -35.50
C LYS A 240 18.07 2.77 -36.93
N MET A 241 16.94 2.53 -37.62
CA MET A 241 16.68 3.10 -38.96
C MET A 241 16.52 4.61 -38.95
N SER A 242 16.05 5.19 -37.84
CA SER A 242 15.94 6.64 -37.65
C SER A 242 17.30 7.30 -37.33
N GLY A 243 18.40 6.53 -37.29
CA GLY A 243 19.75 7.03 -37.05
C GLY A 243 20.14 7.09 -35.58
N VAL A 244 19.35 6.54 -34.66
CA VAL A 244 19.72 6.49 -33.23
C VAL A 244 20.81 5.45 -33.03
N ILE A 245 21.93 5.90 -32.45
CA ILE A 245 23.11 5.07 -32.19
C ILE A 245 22.98 4.41 -30.82
N GLU A 246 23.32 3.13 -30.76
CA GLU A 246 23.35 2.37 -29.51
C GLU A 246 24.44 2.93 -28.57
N GLN A 247 24.02 3.29 -27.36
CA GLN A 247 24.90 3.72 -26.28
C GLN A 247 24.48 2.96 -25.02
N ASN A 248 25.46 2.40 -24.30
CA ASN A 248 25.18 1.67 -23.08
C ASN A 248 25.16 2.64 -21.90
N PHE A 249 24.01 2.76 -21.26
CA PHE A 249 23.86 3.58 -20.06
C PHE A 249 23.82 2.66 -18.84
N ASN A 250 24.70 2.92 -17.87
CA ASN A 250 24.73 2.16 -16.63
C ASN A 250 23.70 2.72 -15.63
N TYR A 251 22.48 2.18 -15.63
CA TYR A 251 21.41 2.59 -14.71
C TYR A 251 21.42 1.85 -13.38
N ARG A 252 22.40 0.97 -13.11
CA ARG A 252 22.44 0.29 -11.81
C ARG A 252 22.78 1.32 -10.73
N ILE A 253 21.74 1.80 -10.06
CA ILE A 253 21.87 2.54 -8.83
C ILE A 253 22.43 1.55 -7.81
N LYS A 254 23.71 1.71 -7.48
CA LYS A 254 24.34 0.94 -6.42
C LYS A 254 23.84 1.48 -5.09
N CYS A 255 22.89 0.76 -4.52
CA CYS A 255 22.38 0.99 -3.19
C CYS A 255 23.05 -0.03 -2.25
N GLU A 256 23.75 0.44 -1.23
CA GLU A 256 24.32 -0.44 -0.19
C GLU A 256 23.18 -0.94 0.69
N HIS A 257 22.95 -2.26 0.71
CA HIS A 257 21.97 -2.87 1.62
C HIS A 257 22.23 -2.42 3.07
N TYR A 258 21.15 -2.06 3.76
CA TYR A 258 21.20 -1.65 5.17
C TYR A 258 20.61 -2.73 6.06
N LYS A 259 19.31 -3.02 5.88
CA LYS A 259 18.56 -4.01 6.67
C LYS A 259 17.43 -4.63 5.87
N SER A 260 17.12 -5.88 6.17
CA SER A 260 15.92 -6.57 5.68
C SER A 260 15.18 -7.17 6.84
N ILE A 261 13.89 -6.85 6.98
CA ILE A 261 13.08 -7.26 8.11
C ILE A 261 11.93 -8.12 7.60
N VAL A 262 11.73 -9.29 8.20
CA VAL A 262 10.57 -10.15 7.94
C VAL A 262 9.76 -10.24 9.21
N SER A 263 8.45 -10.01 9.13
CA SER A 263 7.53 -10.17 10.27
C SER A 263 6.90 -11.55 10.34
N THR A 264 6.35 -11.88 11.50
CA THR A 264 5.45 -13.02 11.67
C THR A 264 4.22 -12.93 10.77
N MET A 265 3.63 -14.08 10.48
CA MET A 265 2.37 -14.16 9.73
C MET A 265 1.16 -13.92 10.62
N ASP A 266 0.24 -13.08 10.14
CA ASP A 266 -1.05 -12.86 10.78
C ASP A 266 -2.06 -13.99 10.49
N GLY A 267 -3.25 -13.91 11.10
CA GLY A 267 -4.29 -14.92 10.90
C GLY A 267 -4.95 -14.94 9.52
N THR A 268 -4.69 -13.95 8.67
CA THR A 268 -5.17 -13.91 7.28
C THR A 268 -4.19 -14.58 6.32
N GLY A 269 -3.00 -14.92 6.81
CA GLY A 269 -1.89 -15.45 6.01
C GLY A 269 -1.01 -14.36 5.41
N SER A 270 -1.09 -13.13 5.91
CA SER A 270 -0.28 -12.01 5.44
C SER A 270 0.93 -11.77 6.34
N ARG A 271 2.01 -11.24 5.78
CA ARG A 271 3.17 -10.71 6.52
C ARG A 271 3.85 -9.61 5.75
N THR A 272 4.58 -8.76 6.45
CA THR A 272 5.39 -7.69 5.85
C THR A 272 6.83 -8.12 5.67
N VAL A 273 7.39 -7.78 4.51
CA VAL A 273 8.82 -7.89 4.22
C VAL A 273 9.34 -6.49 3.90
N TRP A 274 10.30 -6.01 4.68
CA TRP A 274 10.91 -4.70 4.54
C TRP A 274 12.31 -4.84 4.00
N PHE A 275 12.65 -4.11 2.94
CA PHE A 275 14.04 -3.92 2.51
C PHE A 275 14.44 -2.45 2.64
N SER A 276 15.68 -2.23 3.04
CA SER A 276 16.24 -0.89 3.17
C SER A 276 17.67 -0.85 2.67
N TRP A 277 18.00 0.26 2.04
CA TRP A 277 19.33 0.55 1.53
C TRP A 277 19.76 1.96 1.91
N ARG A 278 21.07 2.21 1.93
CA ARG A 278 21.59 3.57 2.02
C ARG A 278 21.20 4.34 0.76
N HIS A 279 20.68 5.54 0.96
CA HIS A 279 20.30 6.39 -0.15
C HIS A 279 21.54 6.73 -1.01
N PRO A 280 21.47 6.56 -2.35
CA PRO A 280 22.63 6.73 -3.23
C PRO A 280 23.14 8.18 -3.29
N TYR A 281 22.23 9.16 -3.24
CA TYR A 281 22.56 10.59 -3.36
C TYR A 281 22.57 11.36 -2.04
N LYS A 282 21.78 10.95 -1.02
CA LYS A 282 21.59 11.70 0.23
C LYS A 282 22.29 11.04 1.42
N LYS A 283 23.27 11.74 2.01
CA LYS A 283 24.02 11.23 3.17
C LYS A 283 23.10 10.98 4.37
N ARG A 284 23.31 9.85 5.06
CA ARG A 284 22.58 9.45 6.28
C ARG A 284 21.06 9.28 6.09
N ARG A 285 20.60 9.18 4.85
CA ARG A 285 19.23 8.78 4.51
C ARG A 285 19.21 7.33 4.05
N LEU A 286 18.08 6.69 4.25
CA LEU A 286 17.79 5.36 3.73
C LEU A 286 16.63 5.46 2.74
N CYS A 287 16.66 4.61 1.73
CA CYS A 287 15.52 4.33 0.87
C CYS A 287 14.98 2.98 1.27
N THR A 288 13.67 2.86 1.42
CA THR A 288 13.06 1.66 1.97
C THR A 288 11.78 1.27 1.27
N VAL A 289 11.55 -0.02 1.10
CA VAL A 289 10.34 -0.60 0.50
C VAL A 289 9.74 -1.63 1.44
N ASN A 290 8.47 -1.45 1.77
CA ASN A 290 7.67 -2.38 2.54
C ASN A 290 6.76 -3.13 1.56
N ILE A 291 6.77 -4.46 1.66
CA ILE A 291 6.01 -5.33 0.78
C ILE A 291 5.11 -6.19 1.65
N LEU A 292 3.80 -6.13 1.40
CA LEU A 292 2.83 -7.02 2.01
C LEU A 292 2.68 -8.26 1.14
N ILE A 293 3.00 -9.43 1.69
CA ILE A 293 2.82 -10.71 1.01
C ILE A 293 1.75 -11.54 1.71
N ASN A 294 1.04 -12.36 0.95
CA ASN A 294 0.01 -13.27 1.41
C ASN A 294 0.17 -14.66 0.79
N VAL A 295 -0.11 -15.70 1.58
CA VAL A 295 0.05 -17.10 1.15
C VAL A 295 -0.86 -17.56 0.01
N GLU A 296 -1.93 -16.84 -0.29
CA GLU A 296 -2.88 -17.18 -1.37
C GLU A 296 -2.85 -16.22 -2.54
N GLU A 297 -2.51 -14.95 -2.29
CA GLU A 297 -2.57 -13.86 -3.29
C GLU A 297 -1.18 -13.42 -3.77
N GLY A 298 -0.10 -13.83 -3.10
CA GLY A 298 1.26 -13.40 -3.42
C GLY A 298 1.55 -12.00 -2.86
N ILE A 299 2.24 -11.16 -3.63
CA ILE A 299 2.44 -9.74 -3.30
C ILE A 299 1.11 -9.03 -3.44
N LYS A 300 0.64 -8.45 -2.33
CA LYS A 300 -0.62 -7.70 -2.25
C LYS A 300 -0.43 -6.20 -2.37
N ASP A 301 0.65 -5.69 -1.80
CA ASP A 301 0.89 -4.26 -1.67
C ASP A 301 2.40 -4.00 -1.56
N CYS A 302 2.83 -2.83 -2.04
CA CYS A 302 4.20 -2.38 -2.08
C CYS A 302 4.24 -0.86 -1.94
N TRP A 303 4.74 -0.36 -0.83
CA TRP A 303 4.86 1.07 -0.57
C TRP A 303 6.27 1.40 -0.09
N SER A 304 6.69 2.64 -0.31
CA SER A 304 8.07 3.02 -0.04
C SER A 304 8.23 4.36 0.65
N ILE A 305 9.36 4.51 1.33
CA ILE A 305 9.81 5.78 1.90
C ILE A 305 11.23 5.98 1.38
N SER A 306 11.38 6.93 0.45
CA SER A 306 12.63 7.21 -0.24
C SER A 306 13.67 7.90 0.65
N GLU A 307 13.23 8.64 1.69
CA GLU A 307 14.09 9.53 2.48
C GLU A 307 13.90 9.43 3.99
N ILE A 308 14.04 8.23 4.56
CA ILE A 308 13.95 8.07 6.01
C ILE A 308 15.30 8.27 6.70
N GLY A 309 15.30 8.97 7.83
CA GLY A 309 16.47 9.06 8.71
C GLY A 309 16.72 7.73 9.42
N VAL A 310 17.98 7.36 9.67
CA VAL A 310 18.31 6.11 10.39
C VAL A 310 17.62 6.03 11.77
N LYS A 311 17.43 7.16 12.46
CA LYS A 311 16.72 7.21 13.74
C LYS A 311 15.24 6.90 13.57
N ASP A 312 14.60 7.54 12.59
CA ASP A 312 13.17 7.39 12.33
C ASP A 312 12.87 5.95 11.88
N PHE A 313 13.70 5.40 10.99
CA PHE A 313 13.65 3.99 10.59
C PHE A 313 13.68 3.03 11.78
N ASN A 314 14.63 3.23 12.70
CA ASN A 314 14.73 2.39 13.89
C ASN A 314 13.55 2.60 14.85
N SER A 315 12.95 3.80 14.89
CA SER A 315 11.73 4.07 15.66
C SER A 315 10.55 3.28 15.10
N THR A 316 10.32 3.35 13.78
CA THR A 316 9.28 2.58 13.09
C THR A 316 9.49 1.07 13.25
N LEU A 317 10.73 0.59 13.17
CA LEU A 317 11.04 -0.82 13.43
C LEU A 317 10.72 -1.23 14.87
N MET A 318 10.96 -0.35 15.85
CA MET A 318 10.59 -0.62 17.25
C MET A 318 9.08 -0.64 17.44
N GLU A 319 8.32 0.16 16.69
CA GLU A 319 6.86 0.11 16.70
C GLU A 319 6.33 -1.19 16.09
N LEU A 320 6.89 -1.64 14.97
CA LEU A 320 6.56 -2.94 14.38
C LEU A 320 6.86 -4.09 15.35
N LYS A 321 8.00 -4.04 16.03
CA LYS A 321 8.37 -5.02 17.08
C LYS A 321 7.41 -5.03 18.27
N LYS A 322 6.65 -3.95 18.48
CA LYS A 322 5.62 -3.95 19.52
C LYS A 322 4.41 -4.76 19.10
N SER A 323 4.08 -4.91 17.81
CA SER A 323 2.90 -5.65 17.34
C SER A 323 3.23 -7.07 16.85
N ALA A 324 4.38 -7.26 16.22
CA ALA A 324 4.79 -8.54 15.62
C ALA A 324 6.22 -8.94 16.03
N GLU A 325 6.53 -10.23 16.04
CA GLU A 325 7.93 -10.67 16.06
C GLU A 325 8.54 -10.46 14.68
N VAL A 326 9.83 -10.12 14.63
CA VAL A 326 10.53 -9.83 13.38
C VAL A 326 11.95 -10.40 13.42
N ILE A 327 12.43 -10.82 12.26
CA ILE A 327 13.81 -11.26 12.03
C ILE A 327 14.51 -10.34 11.03
N GLU A 328 15.84 -10.25 11.13
CA GLU A 328 16.66 -9.49 10.19
C GLU A 328 17.44 -10.46 9.29
N ASP A 329 16.87 -10.80 8.13
CA ASP A 329 17.47 -11.74 7.17
C ASP A 329 17.12 -11.36 5.72
N TYR A 330 18.15 -11.02 4.94
CA TYR A 330 18.01 -10.61 3.54
C TYR A 330 17.66 -11.77 2.61
N GLU A 331 18.34 -12.92 2.76
CA GLU A 331 18.14 -14.05 1.86
C GLU A 331 16.78 -14.69 2.12
N TYR A 332 16.35 -14.79 3.38
CA TYR A 332 15.02 -15.27 3.71
C TYR A 332 13.92 -14.36 3.16
N GLY A 333 14.07 -13.03 3.30
CA GLY A 333 13.15 -12.07 2.72
C GLY A 333 13.03 -12.24 1.20
N LEU A 334 14.16 -12.41 0.50
CA LEU A 334 14.17 -12.68 -0.94
C LEU A 334 13.47 -13.98 -1.31
N THR A 335 13.72 -15.06 -0.56
CA THR A 335 13.07 -16.36 -0.79
C THR A 335 11.54 -16.25 -0.66
N LEU A 336 11.04 -15.51 0.33
CA LEU A 336 9.61 -15.27 0.49
C LEU A 336 9.02 -14.41 -0.64
N LEU A 337 9.76 -13.41 -1.13
CA LEU A 337 9.31 -12.61 -2.27
C LEU A 337 9.18 -13.45 -3.56
N LYS A 338 10.15 -14.33 -3.83
CA LYS A 338 10.09 -15.24 -4.98
C LYS A 338 8.89 -16.19 -4.93
N ASP A 339 8.60 -16.70 -3.74
CA ASP A 339 7.40 -17.54 -3.50
C ASP A 339 6.13 -16.75 -3.76
N ALA A 340 6.07 -15.52 -3.24
CA ALA A 340 4.94 -14.62 -3.45
C ALA A 340 4.73 -14.31 -4.94
N LEU A 341 5.78 -14.02 -5.69
CA LEU A 341 5.71 -13.80 -7.15
C LEU A 341 5.20 -15.03 -7.89
N MET A 342 5.64 -16.25 -7.53
CA MET A 342 5.10 -17.47 -8.11
C MET A 342 3.60 -17.63 -7.80
N ILE A 343 3.15 -17.22 -6.61
CA ILE A 343 1.73 -17.22 -6.27
C ILE A 343 0.96 -16.22 -7.14
N ASN A 344 1.47 -14.99 -7.31
CA ASN A 344 0.85 -13.99 -8.21
C ASN A 344 0.65 -14.58 -9.62
N GLU A 345 1.68 -15.21 -10.19
CA GLU A 345 1.60 -15.81 -11.54
C GLU A 345 0.60 -16.97 -11.63
N ILE A 346 0.61 -17.89 -10.66
CA ILE A 346 -0.30 -19.05 -10.66
C ILE A 346 -1.75 -18.61 -10.49
N LYS A 347 -1.98 -17.53 -9.74
CA LYS A 347 -3.32 -17.05 -9.38
C LYS A 347 -3.84 -15.96 -10.29
N ASP A 348 -3.01 -15.46 -11.20
CA ASP A 348 -3.30 -14.29 -12.03
C ASP A 348 -3.65 -13.06 -11.17
N CYS A 349 -2.96 -12.91 -10.03
CA CYS A 349 -3.10 -11.76 -9.15
C CYS A 349 -2.09 -10.68 -9.57
N PRO A 350 -2.53 -9.43 -9.83
CA PRO A 350 -1.63 -8.37 -10.25
C PRO A 350 -0.59 -8.06 -9.16
N VAL A 351 0.61 -7.69 -9.58
CA VAL A 351 1.66 -7.19 -8.69
C VAL A 351 1.59 -5.66 -8.69
N PRO A 352 1.67 -4.99 -7.53
CA PRO A 352 1.61 -3.53 -7.45
C PRO A 352 2.65 -2.85 -8.34
N PHE A 353 2.30 -1.71 -8.94
CA PHE A 353 3.13 -1.08 -9.97
C PHE A 353 4.48 -0.60 -9.42
N SER A 354 4.49 -0.10 -8.18
CA SER A 354 5.68 0.34 -7.46
C SER A 354 6.72 -0.78 -7.30
N PHE A 355 6.31 -2.06 -7.25
CA PHE A 355 7.23 -3.19 -7.12
C PHE A 355 8.18 -3.31 -8.31
N TYR A 356 7.69 -3.05 -9.54
CA TYR A 356 8.48 -3.11 -10.77
C TYR A 356 9.56 -2.00 -10.88
N PHE A 357 9.48 -0.98 -10.03
CA PHE A 357 10.58 -0.04 -9.82
C PHE A 357 11.62 -0.63 -8.86
N TRP A 358 11.17 -1.22 -7.75
CA TRP A 358 12.05 -1.76 -6.70
C TRP A 358 12.77 -3.06 -7.08
N ASP A 359 12.23 -3.85 -8.00
CA ASP A 359 12.83 -5.11 -8.47
C ASP A 359 14.31 -4.98 -8.91
N ARG A 360 14.69 -3.80 -9.41
CA ARG A 360 16.03 -3.48 -9.92
C ARG A 360 17.07 -3.27 -8.83
N PHE A 361 16.65 -3.06 -7.59
CA PHE A 361 17.53 -2.74 -6.46
C PHE A 361 18.09 -3.97 -5.76
N PHE A 362 17.61 -5.18 -6.10
CA PHE A 362 18.07 -6.42 -5.48
C PHE A 362 19.35 -6.93 -6.16
N GLU A 363 20.44 -7.06 -5.37
CA GLU A 363 21.83 -7.23 -5.84
C GLU A 363 22.09 -8.50 -6.68
N LYS A 364 21.20 -9.50 -6.65
CA LYS A 364 21.32 -10.77 -7.37
C LYS A 364 20.47 -10.90 -8.63
N GLY A 365 19.68 -9.87 -8.98
CA GLY A 365 18.99 -9.77 -10.28
C GLY A 365 18.06 -10.93 -10.63
N ASP A 366 17.66 -11.73 -9.65
CA ASP A 366 16.82 -12.90 -9.88
C ASP A 366 15.73 -12.91 -8.81
N LEU A 367 14.81 -11.94 -8.91
CA LEU A 367 13.46 -12.05 -8.35
C LEU A 367 12.58 -12.86 -9.32
N SER A 368 13.14 -13.90 -9.95
CA SER A 368 12.31 -14.80 -10.73
C SER A 368 11.31 -15.51 -9.81
N PRO A 369 10.05 -15.64 -10.24
CA PRO A 369 9.05 -16.45 -9.57
C PRO A 369 9.59 -17.86 -9.29
N GLU A 370 9.68 -18.21 -8.01
CA GLU A 370 10.22 -19.48 -7.57
C GLU A 370 9.54 -19.91 -6.28
N GLY A 371 8.89 -21.07 -6.32
CA GLY A 371 8.13 -21.59 -5.18
C GLY A 371 9.06 -21.98 -4.04
N TYR A 372 8.76 -21.51 -2.85
CA TYR A 372 9.55 -21.81 -1.68
C TYR A 372 9.15 -23.17 -1.08
N ILE A 373 10.05 -24.13 -1.26
CA ILE A 373 9.99 -25.43 -0.61
C ILE A 373 10.63 -25.29 0.76
N ILE A 374 9.78 -25.29 1.78
CA ILE A 374 10.21 -25.22 3.18
C ILE A 374 11.05 -26.46 3.48
N PRO A 375 12.26 -26.31 4.05
CA PRO A 375 13.08 -27.45 4.45
C PRO A 375 12.24 -28.36 5.34
N SER A 376 12.08 -29.63 4.95
CA SER A 376 11.27 -30.55 5.74
C SER A 376 11.76 -30.56 7.19
N PRO A 377 10.87 -30.45 8.19
CA PRO A 377 11.24 -30.59 9.60
C PRO A 377 12.00 -31.88 9.91
N GLU A 378 11.80 -32.91 9.09
CA GLU A 378 12.46 -34.22 9.20
C GLU A 378 13.93 -34.20 8.75
N ILE A 379 14.33 -33.19 7.97
CA ILE A 379 15.69 -33.06 7.41
C ILE A 379 16.56 -32.15 8.29
N SER A 380 15.96 -31.19 9.02
CA SER A 380 16.70 -30.34 9.97
C SER A 380 17.18 -31.10 11.21
N ASN A 381 16.48 -32.17 11.60
CA ASN A 381 16.90 -33.10 12.64
C ASN A 381 17.12 -34.47 12.02
N ALA A 382 18.28 -34.68 11.41
CA ALA A 382 18.70 -36.03 11.05
C ALA A 382 18.56 -36.93 12.29
N SER A 383 17.73 -37.98 12.16
CA SER A 383 17.61 -39.16 13.05
C SER A 383 16.60 -39.18 14.22
N ILE A 384 15.36 -38.70 14.06
CA ILE A 384 14.24 -39.22 14.87
C ILE A 384 12.98 -39.40 14.00
N ILE A 385 12.52 -40.64 13.83
CA ILE A 385 11.12 -40.91 13.46
C ILE A 385 10.30 -40.47 14.68
N TYR A 386 9.75 -39.26 14.63
CA TYR A 386 8.87 -38.75 15.67
C TYR A 386 7.52 -39.45 15.52
N GLU A 387 7.28 -40.50 16.30
CA GLU A 387 5.94 -41.08 16.45
C GLU A 387 5.07 -40.07 17.22
N ILE A 388 3.87 -39.77 16.72
CA ILE A 388 2.96 -38.84 17.42
C ILE A 388 2.52 -39.49 18.72
N GLU A 389 2.78 -38.83 19.84
CA GLU A 389 2.24 -39.23 21.12
C GLU A 389 0.83 -38.63 21.34
N ASP A 390 -0.01 -39.30 22.14
CA ASP A 390 -1.31 -38.74 22.56
C ASP A 390 -1.15 -37.39 23.29
N SER A 391 0.01 -37.16 23.92
CA SER A 391 0.40 -35.89 24.54
C SER A 391 0.50 -34.77 23.51
N ASP A 392 1.09 -35.03 22.33
CA ASP A 392 1.26 -34.03 21.26
C ASP A 392 -0.08 -33.60 20.65
N ILE A 393 -1.01 -34.54 20.47
CA ILE A 393 -2.38 -34.23 20.02
C ILE A 393 -3.05 -33.30 21.03
N ASN A 394 -3.00 -33.66 22.31
CA ASN A 394 -3.67 -32.92 23.36
C ASN A 394 -3.07 -31.53 23.61
N GLU A 395 -1.77 -31.31 23.33
CA GLU A 395 -1.12 -30.01 23.51
C GLU A 395 -1.19 -29.09 22.29
N SER A 396 -1.59 -29.59 21.12
CA SER A 396 -1.60 -28.83 19.85
C SER A 396 -2.33 -27.48 19.92
N TYR A 397 -3.36 -27.33 20.78
CA TYR A 397 -4.08 -26.07 20.94
C TYR A 397 -3.24 -24.94 21.54
N ARG A 398 -2.14 -25.26 22.24
CA ARG A 398 -1.30 -24.30 22.97
C ARG A 398 -0.53 -23.35 22.06
N VAL A 399 -0.43 -23.65 20.76
CA VAL A 399 0.13 -22.69 19.78
C VAL A 399 -0.57 -21.35 19.87
N LEU A 400 -1.90 -21.35 20.06
CA LEU A 400 -2.71 -20.14 20.13
C LEU A 400 -2.56 -19.38 21.45
N ASP A 401 -1.78 -19.88 22.41
CA ASP A 401 -1.42 -19.14 23.63
C ASP A 401 -0.23 -18.20 23.39
N TYR A 402 0.53 -18.41 22.30
CA TYR A 402 1.63 -17.55 21.92
C TYR A 402 1.12 -16.29 21.21
N ARG A 403 1.80 -15.17 21.49
CA ARG A 403 1.40 -13.85 21.02
C ARG A 403 1.31 -13.76 19.49
N GLU A 404 2.22 -14.43 18.79
CA GLU A 404 2.35 -14.40 17.33
C GLU A 404 1.13 -15.02 16.63
N PHE A 405 0.36 -15.83 17.35
CA PHE A 405 -0.85 -16.47 16.88
C PHE A 405 -2.12 -15.82 17.45
N GLY A 406 -2.00 -14.66 18.10
CA GLY A 406 -3.13 -13.97 18.74
C GLY A 406 -4.24 -13.59 17.76
N ASP A 407 -3.88 -13.34 16.50
CA ASP A 407 -4.83 -12.96 15.45
C ASP A 407 -5.28 -14.16 14.58
N TRP A 408 -4.92 -15.39 14.95
CA TRP A 408 -5.30 -16.60 14.20
C TRP A 408 -6.72 -17.07 14.52
N PHE A 409 -7.68 -16.37 13.94
CA PHE A 409 -9.10 -16.69 14.00
C PHE A 409 -9.79 -16.38 12.66
N VAL A 410 -10.97 -16.94 12.44
CA VAL A 410 -11.75 -16.68 11.22
C VAL A 410 -12.50 -15.37 11.38
N SER A 411 -12.16 -14.40 10.52
CA SER A 411 -12.78 -13.08 10.49
C SER A 411 -13.76 -12.98 9.32
N HIS A 412 -15.01 -13.42 9.53
CA HIS A 412 -16.03 -13.42 8.48
C HIS A 412 -17.42 -13.05 9.06
N PRO A 413 -18.28 -12.28 8.37
CA PRO A 413 -19.59 -11.86 8.89
C PRO A 413 -20.45 -13.00 9.41
N ARG A 414 -20.42 -14.14 8.72
CA ARG A 414 -21.14 -15.36 9.11
C ARG A 414 -20.74 -15.94 10.47
N VAL A 415 -19.53 -15.66 10.96
CA VAL A 415 -19.08 -16.08 12.30
C VAL A 415 -19.97 -15.48 13.41
N TYR A 416 -20.58 -14.31 13.16
CA TYR A 416 -21.49 -13.66 14.10
C TYR A 416 -22.80 -14.43 14.25
N ASP A 417 -23.28 -15.09 13.19
CA ASP A 417 -24.44 -15.99 13.27
C ASP A 417 -24.12 -17.25 14.09
N TYR A 418 -22.90 -17.76 13.99
CA TYR A 418 -22.42 -18.86 14.84
C TYR A 418 -22.30 -18.42 16.30
N ALA A 419 -21.86 -17.19 16.55
CA ALA A 419 -21.78 -16.61 17.88
C ALA A 419 -23.15 -16.46 18.56
N GLU A 420 -24.17 -15.95 17.85
CA GLU A 420 -25.54 -15.87 18.36
C GLU A 420 -26.14 -17.26 18.62
N GLN A 421 -25.91 -18.22 17.71
CA GLN A 421 -26.34 -19.61 17.92
C GLN A 421 -25.66 -20.24 19.13
N TYR A 422 -24.37 -19.98 19.34
CA TYR A 422 -23.61 -20.42 20.50
C TYR A 422 -24.23 -19.86 21.79
N MET A 423 -24.48 -18.55 21.86
CA MET A 423 -25.18 -17.92 23.00
C MET A 423 -26.55 -18.56 23.25
N GLY A 424 -27.36 -18.73 22.21
CA GLY A 424 -28.68 -19.33 22.33
C GLY A 424 -28.65 -20.78 22.83
N ILE A 425 -27.59 -21.55 22.53
CA ILE A 425 -27.40 -22.90 23.05
C ILE A 425 -26.98 -22.86 24.53
N GLU A 426 -26.00 -22.02 24.88
CA GLU A 426 -25.53 -21.83 26.25
C GLU A 426 -26.67 -21.36 27.18
N GLU A 427 -27.46 -20.37 26.77
CA GLU A 427 -28.59 -19.85 27.55
C GLU A 427 -29.69 -20.90 27.76
N LYS A 428 -30.05 -21.67 26.72
CA LYS A 428 -31.19 -22.61 26.79
C LYS A 428 -30.83 -23.96 27.41
N TYR A 429 -29.58 -24.42 27.24
CA TYR A 429 -29.20 -25.78 27.61
C TYR A 429 -28.03 -25.84 28.60
N GLY A 430 -27.19 -24.80 28.67
CA GLY A 430 -25.94 -24.79 29.45
C GLY A 430 -25.09 -26.04 29.21
N GLY A 431 -24.34 -26.45 30.24
CA GLY A 431 -23.48 -27.65 30.21
C GLY A 431 -24.21 -29.01 30.20
N ARG A 432 -25.52 -29.07 29.91
CA ARG A 432 -26.24 -30.35 29.81
C ARG A 432 -25.72 -31.17 28.63
N LYS A 433 -25.83 -32.50 28.69
CA LYS A 433 -25.47 -33.42 27.59
C LYS A 433 -26.08 -33.02 26.23
N SER A 434 -27.31 -32.51 26.24
CA SER A 434 -27.99 -32.00 25.04
C SER A 434 -27.36 -30.72 24.48
N GLY A 435 -26.86 -29.83 25.34
CA GLY A 435 -26.11 -28.63 24.96
C GLY A 435 -24.78 -29.00 24.33
N ILE A 436 -24.00 -29.87 24.99
CA ILE A 436 -22.71 -30.38 24.48
C ILE A 436 -22.86 -30.99 23.08
N LYS A 437 -23.90 -31.82 22.86
CA LYS A 437 -24.16 -32.42 21.54
C LYS A 437 -24.48 -31.36 20.47
N ARG A 438 -25.20 -30.29 20.82
CA ARG A 438 -25.53 -29.19 19.90
C ARG A 438 -24.32 -28.32 19.62
N LEU A 439 -23.49 -28.01 20.63
CA LEU A 439 -22.24 -27.29 20.45
C LEU A 439 -21.27 -28.07 19.55
N LYS A 440 -21.15 -29.39 19.75
CA LYS A 440 -20.36 -30.24 18.84
C LYS A 440 -20.88 -30.20 17.41
N LYS A 441 -22.21 -30.18 17.22
CA LYS A 441 -22.82 -30.04 15.89
C LYS A 441 -22.49 -28.67 15.28
N LEU A 442 -22.68 -27.58 16.02
CA LEU A 442 -22.39 -26.21 15.60
C LEU A 442 -20.92 -26.04 15.19
N ASN A 443 -20.00 -26.57 16.00
CA ASN A 443 -18.57 -26.56 15.70
C ASN A 443 -18.23 -27.37 14.44
N ASN A 444 -18.86 -28.53 14.24
CA ASN A 444 -18.65 -29.30 13.01
C ASN A 444 -19.19 -28.58 11.76
N GLU A 445 -20.28 -27.81 11.88
CA GLU A 445 -20.79 -26.97 10.81
C GLU A 445 -19.81 -25.83 10.50
N PHE A 446 -19.30 -25.15 11.53
CA PHE A 446 -18.26 -24.13 11.38
C PHE A 446 -17.00 -24.65 10.68
N ILE A 447 -16.48 -25.81 11.11
CA ILE A 447 -15.29 -26.44 10.52
C ILE A 447 -15.53 -26.77 9.05
N ARG A 448 -16.72 -27.25 8.67
CA ARG A 448 -17.06 -27.52 7.27
C ARG A 448 -17.11 -26.26 6.42
N GLU A 449 -17.59 -25.17 7.00
CA GLU A 449 -17.81 -23.93 6.27
C GLU A 449 -16.52 -23.11 6.10
N PHE A 450 -15.65 -23.05 7.11
CA PHE A 450 -14.45 -22.19 7.07
C PHE A 450 -13.13 -22.95 7.05
N ILE A 451 -12.99 -24.04 7.81
CA ILE A 451 -11.69 -24.69 7.99
C ILE A 451 -11.37 -25.67 6.86
N ILE A 452 -12.36 -26.45 6.40
CA ILE A 452 -12.16 -27.43 5.33
C ILE A 452 -11.79 -26.76 3.99
N PRO A 453 -12.48 -25.69 3.53
CA PRO A 453 -12.10 -24.98 2.31
C PRO A 453 -10.66 -24.44 2.39
N ASP A 454 -10.29 -23.88 3.54
CA ASP A 454 -9.00 -23.23 3.76
C ASP A 454 -7.93 -24.20 4.29
N LYS A 455 -8.15 -25.52 4.24
CA LYS A 455 -7.22 -26.52 4.80
C LYS A 455 -5.81 -26.35 4.25
N LYS A 456 -5.67 -26.14 2.93
CA LYS A 456 -4.37 -25.97 2.27
C LYS A 456 -3.68 -24.67 2.70
N LYS A 457 -4.44 -23.58 2.78
CA LYS A 457 -3.98 -22.28 3.26
C LYS A 457 -3.46 -22.39 4.69
N LEU A 458 -4.28 -22.90 5.62
CA LEU A 458 -3.91 -23.06 7.02
C LEU A 458 -2.66 -23.92 7.19
N LYS A 459 -2.53 -24.99 6.41
CA LYS A 459 -1.32 -25.80 6.40
C LYS A 459 -0.10 -24.99 5.96
N ARG A 460 -0.18 -24.27 4.85
CA ARG A 460 0.91 -23.41 4.35
C ARG A 460 1.29 -22.33 5.37
N MET A 461 0.31 -21.71 6.02
CA MET A 461 0.54 -20.74 7.10
C MET A 461 1.34 -21.35 8.25
N LEU A 462 0.96 -22.56 8.69
CA LEU A 462 1.66 -23.28 9.75
C LEU A 462 3.10 -23.64 9.34
N GLU A 463 3.30 -24.11 8.10
CA GLU A 463 4.64 -24.43 7.58
C GLU A 463 5.55 -23.18 7.56
N LEU A 464 5.06 -22.06 7.03
CA LEU A 464 5.81 -20.79 6.98
C LEU A 464 6.01 -20.14 8.36
N SER A 465 5.14 -20.44 9.33
CA SER A 465 5.30 -19.97 10.72
C SER A 465 6.31 -20.83 11.47
N TRP A 466 6.30 -22.15 11.24
CA TRP A 466 7.31 -23.05 11.78
C TRP A 466 8.72 -22.68 11.30
N ASP A 467 8.86 -22.45 10.00
CA ASP A 467 10.13 -22.06 9.38
C ASP A 467 10.63 -20.71 9.91
N PHE A 468 9.76 -19.69 9.96
CA PHE A 468 10.08 -18.39 10.58
C PHE A 468 10.58 -18.53 12.02
N LEU A 469 9.89 -19.31 12.86
CA LEU A 469 10.26 -19.52 14.26
C LEU A 469 11.57 -20.30 14.41
N THR A 470 11.86 -21.21 13.48
CA THR A 470 13.12 -21.95 13.43
C THR A 470 14.29 -21.02 13.09
N ILE A 471 14.12 -20.13 12.11
CA ILE A 471 15.11 -19.11 11.75
C ILE A 471 15.31 -18.10 12.90
N ASN A 472 14.24 -17.76 13.62
CA ASN A 472 14.27 -16.88 14.79
C ASN A 472 14.83 -17.56 16.07
N ASP A 473 15.40 -18.77 15.98
CA ASP A 473 15.91 -19.59 17.10
C ASP A 473 14.90 -19.77 18.27
N SER A 474 13.60 -19.74 17.96
CA SER A 474 12.50 -19.87 18.91
C SER A 474 12.04 -21.33 19.02
N LYS A 475 12.95 -22.21 19.46
CA LYS A 475 12.79 -23.68 19.44
C LYS A 475 11.49 -24.17 20.08
N ASP A 476 11.16 -23.70 21.29
CA ASP A 476 9.95 -24.14 22.01
C ASP A 476 8.65 -23.82 21.22
N LYS A 477 8.62 -22.66 20.54
CA LYS A 477 7.48 -22.27 19.71
C LYS A 477 7.46 -23.07 18.41
N ALA A 478 8.61 -23.20 17.74
CA ALA A 478 8.74 -23.99 16.52
C ALA A 478 8.32 -25.45 16.77
N ASP A 479 8.78 -26.09 17.83
CA ASP A 479 8.40 -27.46 18.20
C ASP A 479 6.87 -27.59 18.39
N MET A 480 6.23 -26.60 19.03
CA MET A 480 4.78 -26.60 19.19
C MET A 480 4.04 -26.49 17.86
N VAL A 481 4.47 -25.62 16.95
CA VAL A 481 3.88 -25.51 15.60
C VAL A 481 4.10 -26.79 14.80
N PHE A 482 5.27 -27.42 14.95
CA PHE A 482 5.57 -28.70 14.32
C PHE A 482 4.63 -29.82 14.79
N LYS A 483 4.32 -29.89 16.09
CA LYS A 483 3.30 -30.81 16.62
C LYS A 483 1.94 -30.56 15.97
N VAL A 484 1.54 -29.30 15.80
CA VAL A 484 0.29 -28.97 15.08
C VAL A 484 0.34 -29.48 13.66
N LEU A 485 1.40 -29.20 12.89
CA LEU A 485 1.57 -29.67 11.51
C LEU A 485 1.42 -31.19 11.38
N LYS A 486 2.04 -31.95 12.29
CA LYS A 486 1.96 -33.41 12.30
C LYS A 486 0.54 -33.92 12.59
N THR A 487 -0.13 -33.34 13.57
CA THR A 487 -1.52 -33.71 13.91
C THR A 487 -2.53 -33.26 12.86
N PHE A 488 -2.21 -32.23 12.06
CA PHE A 488 -3.09 -31.66 11.05
C PHE A 488 -3.40 -32.62 9.88
N ASP A 489 -2.43 -33.47 9.52
CA ASP A 489 -2.60 -34.48 8.47
C ASP A 489 -3.13 -35.83 9.00
N GLN A 490 -2.85 -36.16 10.26
CA GLN A 490 -3.12 -37.48 10.83
C GLN A 490 -4.45 -37.57 11.59
N VAL A 491 -4.92 -36.45 12.17
CA VAL A 491 -6.17 -36.39 12.94
C VAL A 491 -7.26 -35.75 12.10
N SER A 492 -8.50 -36.24 12.24
CA SER A 492 -9.67 -35.59 11.67
C SER A 492 -9.73 -34.12 12.11
N LEU A 493 -9.92 -33.18 11.18
CA LEU A 493 -10.05 -31.74 11.51
C LEU A 493 -11.18 -31.48 12.52
N PHE A 494 -12.21 -32.34 12.54
CA PHE A 494 -13.31 -32.27 13.51
C PHE A 494 -12.92 -32.62 14.94
N GLU A 495 -11.77 -33.26 15.14
CA GLU A 495 -11.28 -33.73 16.44
C GLU A 495 -9.91 -33.14 16.80
N ASN A 496 -9.25 -32.46 15.86
CA ASN A 496 -7.97 -31.81 16.08
C ASN A 496 -8.10 -30.64 17.08
N PRO A 497 -7.40 -30.67 18.24
CA PRO A 497 -7.58 -29.66 19.29
C PRO A 497 -7.19 -28.23 18.88
N PHE A 498 -6.19 -28.07 18.01
CA PHE A 498 -5.86 -26.77 17.42
C PHE A 498 -7.02 -26.19 16.60
N ILE A 499 -7.65 -27.00 15.75
CA ILE A 499 -8.83 -26.56 14.97
C ILE A 499 -10.02 -26.23 15.88
N GLN A 500 -10.27 -27.06 16.90
CA GLN A 500 -11.33 -26.76 17.88
C GLN A 500 -11.10 -25.40 18.54
N ARG A 501 -9.83 -25.11 18.88
CA ARG A 501 -9.46 -23.85 19.53
C ARG A 501 -9.63 -22.66 18.58
N ILE A 502 -9.26 -22.76 17.29
CA ILE A 502 -9.54 -21.72 16.29
C ILE A 502 -11.04 -21.39 16.24
N THR A 503 -11.91 -22.39 16.17
CA THR A 503 -13.38 -22.16 16.14
C THR A 503 -13.84 -21.43 17.39
N ILE A 504 -13.36 -21.85 18.56
CA ILE A 504 -13.73 -21.24 19.85
C ILE A 504 -13.26 -19.78 19.91
N GLU A 505 -12.02 -19.48 19.53
CA GLU A 505 -11.51 -18.11 19.55
C GLU A 505 -12.24 -17.22 18.54
N SER A 506 -12.55 -17.72 17.34
CA SER A 506 -13.34 -17.01 16.34
C SER A 506 -14.72 -16.60 16.88
N ILE A 507 -15.42 -17.54 17.54
CA ILE A 507 -16.72 -17.27 18.17
C ILE A 507 -16.57 -16.28 19.34
N LYS A 508 -15.56 -16.44 20.20
CA LYS A 508 -15.33 -15.53 21.33
C LYS A 508 -15.07 -14.09 20.88
N ILE A 509 -14.29 -13.90 19.82
CA ILE A 509 -13.99 -12.58 19.28
C ILE A 509 -15.26 -11.94 18.72
N ALA A 510 -16.05 -12.67 17.93
CA ALA A 510 -17.35 -12.18 17.45
C ALA A 510 -18.30 -11.80 18.60
N LEU A 511 -18.36 -12.62 19.66
CA LEU A 511 -19.15 -12.30 20.87
C LEU A 511 -18.67 -11.04 21.58
N ASN A 512 -17.36 -10.84 21.67
CA ASN A 512 -16.79 -9.64 22.27
C ASN A 512 -17.11 -8.39 21.45
N ASN A 513 -17.05 -8.51 20.12
CA ASN A 513 -17.38 -7.43 19.19
C ASN A 513 -18.86 -7.05 19.28
N LEU A 514 -19.77 -8.04 19.31
CA LEU A 514 -21.21 -7.82 19.52
C LEU A 514 -21.48 -7.06 20.83
N LYS A 515 -20.78 -7.41 21.93
CA LYS A 515 -20.89 -6.69 23.21
C LYS A 515 -20.44 -5.23 23.13
N LYS A 516 -19.50 -4.92 22.23
CA LYS A 516 -19.01 -3.56 21.95
C LYS A 516 -19.85 -2.82 20.91
N GLY A 517 -20.93 -3.43 20.41
CA GLY A 517 -21.77 -2.86 19.35
C GLY A 517 -21.15 -2.92 17.95
N LEU A 518 -20.15 -3.77 17.75
CA LEU A 518 -19.52 -4.04 16.46
C LEU A 518 -20.11 -5.33 15.86
N ASP A 519 -20.67 -5.23 14.65
CA ASP A 519 -21.23 -6.35 13.91
C ASP A 519 -20.81 -6.26 12.42
N LEU A 520 -20.04 -7.25 11.98
CA LEU A 520 -19.54 -7.32 10.60
C LEU A 520 -20.62 -7.57 9.56
N ARG A 521 -21.80 -8.05 9.99
CA ARG A 521 -22.94 -8.20 9.08
C ARG A 521 -23.50 -6.84 8.65
N VAL A 522 -23.26 -5.80 9.45
CA VAL A 522 -23.74 -4.44 9.21
C VAL A 522 -22.65 -3.55 8.62
N ASN A 523 -21.40 -3.71 9.08
CA ASN A 523 -20.24 -2.96 8.57
C ASN A 523 -19.06 -3.92 8.35
N PRO A 524 -18.98 -4.60 7.20
CA PRO A 524 -17.90 -5.56 6.93
C PRO A 524 -16.51 -4.90 6.91
N ASP A 525 -16.43 -3.60 6.59
CA ASP A 525 -15.16 -2.88 6.43
C ASP A 525 -14.56 -2.33 7.74
N ARG A 526 -15.25 -2.48 8.89
CA ARG A 526 -14.85 -1.90 10.19
C ARG A 526 -13.83 -2.71 10.99
N LEU A 527 -13.12 -3.64 10.35
CA LEU A 527 -12.19 -4.56 11.03
C LEU A 527 -10.75 -4.08 11.12
N TYR A 528 -10.46 -2.87 10.64
CA TYR A 528 -9.12 -2.26 10.66
C TYR A 528 -9.03 -1.12 11.67
#